data_AF-A0A561W0X9-F1
#
_entry.id   AF-A0A561W0X9-F1
#
_cell.length_a   1.000
_cell.length_b   1.000
_cell.length_c   1.000
_cell.angle_alpha   90.00
_cell.angle_beta   90.00
_cell.angle_gamma   90.00
#
_symmetry.space_group_name_H-M   'P 1'
#
loop_
_entity.id
_entity.type
_entity.pdbx_description
1 polymer ?
#
loop_
_entity_poly.entity_id
_entity_poly.type
_entity_poly.pdbx_seq_one_letter_code
_entity_poly.pdbx_strand_id
1 'polypeptide(L)'
;MAEPEESESELAIPVDYVPGARGHAVLAVGPDADGTEALAVWRLSPTGHAGGAWVVRLDDIAQDDQLVHIMWMVQGRCLVGWARETPVAILDRVAHALPQQLVSTLRGHVLTVPELLTEITEHRAAYAEAVDRQRAVSTSKLAPLAWPAEVPDHEDLAIRLAAQPRAASPVAGSALALTSAVAMTAQLWQDTEQARYRRKYLRPLGEPQPLPPRWLARLRAAADNSAPATI
;
A
#
# COMPACT_ATOMS: atom_id res chain seq x y z
N MET A 1 -27.35 -36.30 -21.85
CA MET A 1 -25.99 -35.94 -22.30
C MET A 1 -25.80 -34.50 -21.84
N ALA A 2 -25.18 -34.31 -20.67
CA ALA A 2 -24.93 -33.00 -20.09
C ALA A 2 -23.47 -32.66 -20.37
N GLU A 3 -23.22 -31.51 -20.98
CA GLU A 3 -21.88 -30.97 -21.16
C GLU A 3 -21.31 -30.58 -19.78
N PRO A 4 -20.02 -30.82 -19.51
CA PRO A 4 -19.40 -30.37 -18.28
C PRO A 4 -19.23 -28.84 -18.33
N GLU A 5 -19.71 -28.16 -17.29
CA GLU A 5 -19.35 -26.77 -17.01
C GLU A 5 -17.83 -26.72 -16.81
N GLU A 6 -17.11 -26.17 -17.80
CA GLU A 6 -15.70 -25.84 -17.64
C GLU A 6 -15.58 -24.79 -16.53
N SER A 7 -14.98 -25.23 -15.43
CA SER A 7 -14.56 -24.41 -14.30
C SER A 7 -13.68 -23.25 -14.79
N GLU A 8 -14.24 -22.03 -14.86
CA GLU A 8 -13.53 -20.75 -15.07
C GLU A 8 -12.56 -20.38 -13.92
N SER A 9 -12.17 -21.34 -13.07
CA SER A 9 -11.38 -21.11 -11.86
C SER A 9 -9.95 -21.68 -11.93
N GLU A 10 -9.37 -21.77 -13.12
CA GLU A 10 -7.93 -22.05 -13.30
C GLU A 10 -7.27 -20.85 -13.99
N LEU A 11 -6.29 -20.21 -13.32
CA LEU A 11 -5.38 -19.15 -13.82
C LEU A 11 -5.74 -17.67 -13.53
N ALA A 12 -6.45 -17.36 -12.45
CA ALA A 12 -6.34 -16.02 -11.86
C ALA A 12 -5.06 -15.92 -11.01
N ILE A 13 -3.87 -15.91 -11.63
CA ILE A 13 -2.69 -15.38 -10.95
C ILE A 13 -3.03 -13.91 -10.67
N PRO A 14 -3.09 -13.45 -9.41
CA PRO A 14 -3.22 -12.02 -9.15
C PRO A 14 -1.95 -11.40 -9.72
N VAL A 15 -2.07 -10.81 -10.90
CA VAL A 15 -0.95 -10.12 -11.53
C VAL A 15 -0.77 -8.83 -10.73
N ASP A 16 0.03 -8.94 -9.66
CA ASP A 16 0.44 -7.84 -8.78
C ASP A 16 1.48 -6.93 -9.45
N TYR A 17 1.42 -6.87 -10.77
CA TYR A 17 2.29 -6.07 -11.60
C TYR A 17 1.56 -4.79 -11.98
N VAL A 18 2.10 -3.67 -11.53
CA VAL A 18 1.65 -2.35 -11.93
C VAL A 18 2.78 -1.69 -12.73
N PRO A 19 2.59 -1.43 -14.03
CA PRO A 19 3.65 -0.87 -14.88
C PRO A 19 4.25 0.42 -14.32
N GLY A 20 5.58 0.41 -14.21
CA GLY A 20 6.38 1.53 -13.68
C GLY A 20 6.39 1.68 -12.17
N ALA A 21 5.72 0.82 -11.40
CA ALA A 21 5.70 0.89 -9.94
C ALA A 21 6.40 -0.32 -9.32
N ARG A 22 7.33 -0.10 -8.38
CA ARG A 22 7.97 -1.20 -7.63
C ARG A 22 7.16 -1.63 -6.42
N GLY A 23 6.47 -0.71 -5.76
CA GLY A 23 5.59 -0.96 -4.61
C GLY A 23 5.98 -0.17 -3.36
N HIS A 24 5.82 -0.79 -2.20
CA HIS A 24 5.96 -0.13 -0.90
C HIS A 24 7.05 -0.77 -0.05
N ALA A 25 7.50 -0.02 0.94
CA ALA A 25 8.19 -0.57 2.08
C ALA A 25 7.60 -0.04 3.39
N VAL A 26 7.59 -0.89 4.39
CA VAL A 26 7.14 -0.58 5.74
C VAL A 26 8.33 -0.72 6.67
N LEU A 27 8.51 0.28 7.54
CA LEU A 27 9.50 0.27 8.60
C LEU A 27 8.76 0.33 9.93
N ALA A 28 9.15 -0.50 10.89
CA ALA A 28 8.69 -0.42 12.27
C ALA A 28 9.86 -0.61 13.22
N VAL A 29 9.86 0.12 14.33
CA VAL A 29 10.85 -0.04 15.40
C VAL A 29 10.13 -0.35 16.70
N GLY A 30 10.65 -1.32 17.44
CA GLY A 30 10.08 -1.79 18.69
C GLY A 30 10.83 -3.00 19.22
N PRO A 31 10.35 -3.61 20.32
CA PRO A 31 10.98 -4.79 20.88
C PRO A 31 10.79 -6.01 19.97
N ASP A 32 11.83 -6.83 19.84
CA ASP A 32 11.77 -8.17 19.26
C ASP A 32 11.28 -9.20 20.29
N ALA A 33 11.31 -10.50 19.95
CA ALA A 33 10.80 -11.58 20.81
C ALA A 33 11.52 -11.69 22.16
N ASP A 34 12.81 -11.29 22.22
CA ASP A 34 13.63 -11.27 23.44
C ASP A 34 13.57 -9.94 24.20
N GLY A 35 12.79 -8.96 23.70
CA GLY A 35 12.68 -7.62 24.27
C GLY A 35 13.76 -6.63 23.81
N THR A 36 14.75 -7.07 23.03
CA THR A 36 15.75 -6.16 22.45
C THR A 36 15.12 -5.26 21.40
N GLU A 37 15.56 -4.01 21.29
CA GLU A 37 15.07 -3.11 20.25
C GLU A 37 15.54 -3.55 18.85
N ALA A 38 14.60 -3.62 17.92
CA ALA A 38 14.83 -4.07 16.56
C ALA A 38 14.11 -3.18 15.53
N LEU A 39 14.58 -3.25 14.30
CA LEU A 39 13.96 -2.68 13.10
C LEU A 39 13.35 -3.82 12.28
N ALA A 40 12.05 -3.75 12.03
CA ALA A 40 11.37 -4.55 11.03
C ALA A 40 11.31 -3.80 9.69
N VAL A 41 11.68 -4.47 8.60
CA VAL A 41 11.61 -3.96 7.22
C VAL A 41 10.78 -4.92 6.37
N TRP A 42 9.66 -4.44 5.84
CA TRP A 42 8.77 -5.22 4.97
C TRP A 42 8.78 -4.63 3.58
N ARG A 43 8.98 -5.48 2.57
CA ARG A 43 8.90 -5.14 1.16
C ARG A 43 7.55 -5.59 0.63
N LEU A 44 6.77 -4.66 0.12
CA LEU A 44 5.43 -4.93 -0.43
C LEU A 44 5.37 -4.59 -1.91
N SER A 45 4.53 -5.31 -2.64
CA SER A 45 4.16 -5.00 -4.01
C SER A 45 3.35 -3.69 -4.13
N PRO A 46 3.02 -3.24 -5.36
CA PRO A 46 2.13 -2.10 -5.57
C PRO A 46 0.73 -2.29 -4.96
N THR A 47 0.21 -3.51 -4.82
CA THR A 47 -1.10 -3.73 -4.19
C THR A 47 -1.02 -4.14 -2.71
N GLY A 48 0.17 -4.09 -2.11
CA GLY A 48 0.37 -4.31 -0.68
C GLY A 48 0.66 -5.76 -0.27
N HIS A 49 0.83 -6.69 -1.21
CA HIS A 49 1.25 -8.06 -0.90
C HIS A 49 2.70 -8.08 -0.44
N ALA A 50 2.97 -8.77 0.67
CA ALA A 50 4.32 -8.93 1.19
C ALA A 50 5.17 -9.83 0.28
N GLY A 51 6.35 -9.35 -0.11
CA GLY A 51 7.32 -10.07 -0.93
C GLY A 51 8.71 -10.19 -0.29
N GLY A 52 8.87 -9.75 0.96
CA GLY A 52 10.12 -9.83 1.72
C GLY A 52 9.96 -9.19 3.09
N ALA A 53 10.62 -9.78 4.10
CA ALA A 53 10.49 -9.38 5.50
C ALA A 53 11.81 -9.65 6.23
N TRP A 54 12.29 -8.66 6.98
CA TRP A 54 13.50 -8.76 7.78
C TRP A 54 13.29 -8.09 9.13
N VAL A 55 13.83 -8.69 10.19
CA VAL A 55 13.93 -8.08 11.52
C VAL A 55 15.41 -8.07 11.87
N VAL A 56 15.96 -6.89 12.13
CA VAL A 56 17.37 -6.69 12.47
C VAL A 56 17.46 -5.97 13.81
N ARG A 57 18.35 -6.44 14.70
CA ARG A 57 18.56 -5.80 15.99
C ARG A 57 19.26 -4.45 15.78
N LEU A 58 18.82 -3.41 16.47
CA LEU A 58 19.40 -2.08 16.28
C LEU A 58 20.85 -2.01 16.76
N ASP A 59 21.20 -2.75 17.81
CA ASP A 59 22.56 -2.79 18.36
C ASP A 59 23.58 -3.39 17.39
N ASP A 60 23.13 -4.24 16.46
CA ASP A 60 23.98 -4.95 15.50
C ASP A 60 24.17 -4.17 14.20
N ILE A 61 23.37 -3.11 13.95
CA ILE A 61 23.34 -2.36 12.68
C ILE A 61 24.69 -1.74 12.33
N ALA A 62 25.47 -1.30 13.32
CA ALA A 62 26.77 -0.67 13.07
C ALA A 62 27.86 -1.67 12.68
N GLN A 63 27.63 -2.97 12.88
CA GLN A 63 28.63 -4.02 12.71
C GLN A 63 28.38 -4.89 11.47
N ASP A 64 27.20 -4.78 10.85
CA ASP A 64 26.76 -5.65 9.76
C ASP A 64 26.25 -4.86 8.53
N ASP A 65 26.83 -5.16 7.37
CA ASP A 65 26.39 -4.65 6.06
C ASP A 65 24.99 -5.17 5.64
N GLN A 66 24.43 -6.12 6.40
CA GLN A 66 23.10 -6.68 6.18
C GLN A 66 22.03 -5.59 6.06
N LEU A 67 22.06 -4.56 6.92
CA LEU A 67 21.07 -3.49 6.84
C LEU A 67 21.18 -2.74 5.51
N VAL A 68 22.39 -2.43 5.05
CA VAL A 68 22.62 -1.76 3.76
C VAL A 68 22.01 -2.59 2.63
N HIS A 69 22.25 -3.90 2.62
CA HIS A 69 21.69 -4.80 1.61
C HIS A 69 20.16 -4.85 1.66
N ILE A 70 19.56 -4.93 2.85
CA ILE A 70 18.10 -4.87 3.04
C ILE A 70 17.54 -3.56 2.51
N MET A 71 18.19 -2.44 2.83
CA MET A 71 17.71 -1.12 2.44
C MET A 71 17.87 -0.87 0.93
N TRP A 72 18.84 -1.49 0.26
CA TRP A 72 18.91 -1.51 -1.21
C TRP A 72 17.74 -2.27 -1.84
N MET A 73 17.26 -3.36 -1.22
CA MET A 73 16.09 -4.10 -1.73
C MET A 73 14.77 -3.30 -1.67
N VAL A 74 14.71 -2.25 -0.84
CA VAL A 74 13.56 -1.33 -0.77
C VAL A 74 13.73 -0.08 -1.64
N GLN A 75 14.86 0.06 -2.35
CA GLN A 75 15.07 1.19 -3.25
C GLN A 75 14.01 1.26 -4.35
N GLY A 76 13.46 2.46 -4.55
CA GLY A 76 12.43 2.74 -5.54
C GLY A 76 11.02 2.40 -5.12
N ARG A 77 10.83 2.18 -3.83
CA ARG A 77 9.53 1.98 -3.21
C ARG A 77 9.17 3.19 -2.39
N CYS A 78 7.88 3.41 -2.20
CA CYS A 78 7.42 4.40 -1.23
C CYS A 78 7.46 3.82 0.19
N LEU A 79 7.98 4.58 1.15
CA LEU A 79 7.79 4.26 2.56
C LEU A 79 6.36 4.57 2.96
N VAL A 80 5.73 3.66 3.69
CA VAL A 80 4.37 3.84 4.19
C VAL A 80 4.37 3.94 5.71
N GLY A 81 3.50 4.79 6.26
CA GLY A 81 3.25 4.95 7.69
C GLY A 81 1.81 5.40 7.97
N TRP A 82 1.45 5.48 9.25
CA TRP A 82 0.22 6.18 9.68
C TRP A 82 0.38 7.70 9.62
N ALA A 83 1.56 8.17 10.00
CA ALA A 83 1.98 9.56 9.94
C ALA A 83 3.28 9.65 9.11
N ARG A 84 3.50 10.78 8.44
CA ARG A 84 4.68 10.98 7.57
C ARG A 84 5.97 10.98 8.37
N GLU A 85 5.90 11.45 9.61
CA GLU A 85 7.02 11.62 10.53
C GLU A 85 7.57 10.28 11.01
N THR A 86 6.73 9.26 11.17
CA THR A 86 7.13 7.94 11.70
C THR A 86 8.20 7.24 10.86
N PRO A 87 8.01 6.97 9.55
CA PRO A 87 9.04 6.33 8.74
C PRO A 87 10.29 7.21 8.57
N VAL A 88 10.13 8.55 8.59
CA VAL A 88 11.28 9.47 8.53
C VAL A 88 12.11 9.39 9.82
N ALA A 89 11.47 9.42 10.98
CA ALA A 89 12.15 9.27 12.27
C ALA A 89 12.84 7.91 12.39
N ILE A 90 12.23 6.83 11.88
CA ILE A 90 12.87 5.50 11.84
C ILE A 90 14.10 5.54 10.93
N LEU A 91 14.01 6.14 9.74
CA LEU A 91 15.18 6.32 8.87
C LEU A 91 16.29 7.14 9.55
N ASP A 92 15.94 8.19 10.30
CA ASP A 92 16.92 9.02 11.02
C ASP A 92 17.73 8.20 12.02
N ARG A 93 17.09 7.24 12.71
CA ARG A 93 17.76 6.37 13.68
C ARG A 93 18.84 5.48 13.04
N VAL A 94 18.60 5.03 11.81
CA VAL A 94 19.52 4.12 11.09
C VAL A 94 20.35 4.81 10.01
N ALA A 95 20.19 6.13 9.84
CA ALA A 95 20.83 6.88 8.76
C ALA A 95 22.37 6.82 8.80
N HIS A 96 22.95 6.69 10.00
CA HIS A 96 24.40 6.59 10.18
C HIS A 96 25.01 5.33 9.53
N ALA A 97 24.20 4.28 9.34
CA ALA A 97 24.62 3.01 8.75
C ALA A 97 24.23 2.90 7.26
N LEU A 98 23.67 3.95 6.65
CA LEU A 98 23.12 3.90 5.29
C LEU A 98 23.77 4.96 4.38
N PRO A 99 23.88 4.70 3.06
CA PRO A 99 24.28 5.72 2.10
C PRO A 99 23.34 6.93 2.14
N GLN A 100 23.89 8.14 2.24
CA GLN A 100 23.10 9.38 2.36
C GLN A 100 22.09 9.56 1.21
N GLN A 101 22.47 9.17 -0.02
CA GLN A 101 21.60 9.24 -1.19
C GLN A 101 20.38 8.34 -1.05
N LEU A 102 20.55 7.12 -0.53
CA LEU A 102 19.45 6.18 -0.30
C LEU A 102 18.47 6.74 0.74
N VAL A 103 18.99 7.27 1.85
CA VAL A 103 18.19 7.91 2.90
C VAL A 103 17.41 9.11 2.34
N SER A 104 18.07 9.99 1.59
CA SER A 104 17.43 11.17 0.99
C SER A 104 16.32 10.78 0.01
N THR A 105 16.55 9.77 -0.82
CA THR A 105 15.56 9.26 -1.77
C THR A 105 14.33 8.70 -1.04
N LEU A 106 14.52 7.83 -0.05
CA LEU A 106 13.42 7.24 0.70
C LEU A 106 12.59 8.29 1.45
N ARG A 107 13.23 9.33 2.02
CA ARG A 107 12.53 10.46 2.66
C ARG A 107 11.64 11.24 1.68
N GLY A 108 12.07 11.39 0.43
CA GLY A 108 11.29 12.04 -0.61
C GLY A 108 10.01 11.29 -1.01
N HIS A 109 9.97 9.97 -0.74
CA HIS A 109 8.94 9.05 -1.20
C HIS A 109 8.15 8.41 -0.05
N VAL A 110 7.65 9.24 0.88
CA VAL A 110 6.73 8.80 1.94
C VAL A 110 5.26 8.99 1.53
N LEU A 111 4.44 7.99 1.83
CA LEU A 111 2.98 7.95 1.75
C LEU A 111 2.39 7.61 3.12
N THR A 112 1.18 8.08 3.40
CA THR A 112 0.45 7.70 4.62
C THR A 112 -0.86 7.00 4.30
N VAL A 113 -1.24 6.00 5.09
CA VAL A 113 -2.52 5.29 4.91
C VAL A 113 -3.72 6.25 4.91
N PRO A 114 -3.81 7.26 5.80
CA PRO A 114 -4.87 8.27 5.74
C PRO A 114 -4.94 9.04 4.42
N GLU A 115 -3.81 9.46 3.84
CA GLU A 115 -3.78 10.13 2.52
C GLU A 115 -4.36 9.21 1.42
N LEU A 116 -4.03 7.91 1.46
CA LEU A 116 -4.52 6.92 0.50
C LEU A 116 -6.04 6.70 0.63
N LEU A 117 -6.56 6.58 1.86
CA LEU A 117 -8.00 6.44 2.10
C LEU A 117 -8.77 7.71 1.72
N THR A 118 -8.19 8.89 1.98
CA THR A 118 -8.79 10.18 1.60
C THR A 118 -8.99 10.26 0.08
N GLU A 119 -8.00 9.82 -0.71
CA GLU A 119 -8.14 9.77 -2.16
C GLU A 119 -9.28 8.87 -2.63
N ILE A 120 -9.45 7.69 -2.01
CA ILE A 120 -10.55 6.78 -2.34
C ILE A 120 -11.90 7.43 -2.02
N THR A 121 -12.00 8.11 -0.88
CA THR A 121 -13.22 8.85 -0.47
C THR A 121 -13.58 9.93 -1.48
N GLU A 122 -12.61 10.74 -1.91
CA GLU A 122 -12.81 11.78 -2.93
C GLU A 122 -13.32 11.20 -4.25
N HIS A 123 -12.73 10.09 -4.71
CA HIS A 123 -13.18 9.41 -5.93
C HIS A 123 -14.59 8.82 -5.78
N ARG A 124 -14.91 8.17 -4.66
CA ARG A 124 -16.25 7.65 -4.40
C ARG A 124 -17.30 8.77 -4.39
N ALA A 125 -16.98 9.93 -3.81
CA ALA A 125 -17.85 11.09 -3.83
C ALA A 125 -18.07 11.62 -5.26
N ALA A 126 -17.00 11.75 -6.06
CA ALA A 126 -17.11 12.18 -7.45
C ALA A 126 -17.95 11.22 -8.30
N TYR A 127 -17.84 9.91 -8.07
CA TYR A 127 -18.67 8.91 -8.75
C TYR A 127 -20.13 8.97 -8.32
N ALA A 128 -20.42 9.18 -7.04
CA ALA A 128 -21.77 9.40 -6.55
C ALA A 128 -22.40 10.65 -7.18
N GLU A 129 -21.66 11.76 -7.24
CA GLU A 129 -22.12 12.99 -7.89
C GLU A 129 -22.41 12.78 -9.39
N ALA A 130 -21.56 12.00 -10.09
CA ALA A 130 -21.80 11.65 -11.48
C ALA A 130 -23.08 10.81 -11.67
N VAL A 131 -23.40 9.92 -10.73
CA VAL A 131 -24.68 9.19 -10.74
C VAL A 131 -25.86 10.13 -10.54
N ASP A 132 -25.75 11.09 -9.62
CA ASP A 132 -26.83 12.05 -9.36
C ASP A 132 -27.07 12.98 -10.55
N ARG A 133 -25.99 13.47 -11.20
CA ARG A 133 -26.08 14.21 -12.47
C ARG A 133 -26.77 13.37 -13.55
N GLN A 134 -26.40 12.09 -13.69
CA GLN A 134 -27.04 11.21 -14.66
C GLN A 134 -28.51 10.95 -14.31
N ARG A 135 -28.85 10.83 -13.02
CA ARG A 135 -30.24 10.62 -12.56
C ARG A 135 -31.11 11.84 -12.88
N ALA A 136 -30.58 13.06 -12.81
CA ALA A 136 -31.31 14.28 -13.11
C ALA A 136 -31.71 14.40 -14.59
N VAL A 137 -30.93 13.82 -15.52
CA VAL A 137 -31.20 13.89 -16.97
C VAL A 137 -31.81 12.61 -17.54
N SER A 138 -31.77 11.51 -16.78
CA SER A 138 -32.28 10.21 -17.20
C SER A 138 -33.77 10.06 -16.86
N THR A 139 -34.56 9.57 -17.81
CA THR A 139 -35.95 9.15 -17.58
C THR A 139 -36.07 7.86 -16.77
N SER A 140 -34.99 7.06 -16.72
CA SER A 140 -34.93 5.81 -15.96
C SER A 140 -34.51 6.05 -14.51
N LYS A 141 -35.14 5.34 -13.58
CA LYS A 141 -34.76 5.33 -12.15
C LYS A 141 -33.40 4.64 -11.96
N LEU A 142 -32.34 5.42 -11.82
CA LEU A 142 -31.00 4.92 -11.56
C LEU A 142 -30.78 4.70 -10.06
N ALA A 143 -30.45 3.48 -9.66
CA ALA A 143 -30.10 3.16 -8.27
C ALA A 143 -28.80 3.89 -7.85
N PRO A 144 -28.65 4.28 -6.56
CA PRO A 144 -27.38 4.79 -6.02
C PRO A 144 -26.23 3.80 -6.22
N LEU A 145 -24.99 4.28 -6.15
CA LEU A 145 -23.82 3.39 -6.06
C LEU A 145 -23.84 2.65 -4.72
N ALA A 146 -23.61 1.35 -4.78
CA ALA A 146 -23.45 0.49 -3.61
C ALA A 146 -22.02 -0.05 -3.65
N TRP A 147 -21.28 0.22 -2.59
CA TRP A 147 -19.88 -0.18 -2.47
C TRP A 147 -19.80 -1.57 -1.80
N PRO A 148 -18.97 -2.50 -2.29
CA PRO A 148 -18.79 -3.80 -1.64
C PRO A 148 -18.30 -3.69 -0.19
N ALA A 149 -17.46 -2.69 0.08
CA ALA A 149 -16.92 -2.38 1.39
C ALA A 149 -16.95 -0.86 1.64
N GLU A 150 -17.27 -0.46 2.87
CA GLU A 150 -17.19 0.93 3.30
C GLU A 150 -15.73 1.38 3.46
N VAL A 151 -15.49 2.68 3.27
CA VAL A 151 -14.18 3.27 3.62
C VAL A 151 -14.12 3.33 5.15
N PRO A 152 -13.17 2.65 5.81
CA PRO A 152 -13.09 2.69 7.25
C PRO A 152 -12.65 4.09 7.72
N ASP A 153 -13.14 4.50 8.89
CA ASP A 153 -12.56 5.65 9.58
C ASP A 153 -11.08 5.37 9.93
N HIS A 154 -10.27 6.43 9.94
CA HIS A 154 -8.84 6.33 10.16
C HIS A 154 -8.49 5.79 11.55
N GLU A 155 -9.22 6.22 12.59
CA GLU A 155 -9.01 5.80 13.98
C GLU A 155 -9.48 4.35 14.18
N ASP A 156 -10.67 4.02 13.66
CA ASP A 156 -11.21 2.66 13.72
C ASP A 156 -10.30 1.64 13.03
N LEU A 157 -9.71 2.02 11.88
CA LEU A 157 -8.77 1.18 11.18
C LEU A 157 -7.49 0.96 12.00
N ALA A 158 -6.94 2.02 12.59
CA ALA A 158 -5.74 1.93 13.43
C ALA A 158 -5.97 1.01 14.65
N ILE A 159 -7.12 1.16 15.33
CA ILE A 159 -7.51 0.33 16.47
C ILE A 159 -7.66 -1.14 16.05
N ARG A 160 -8.37 -1.41 14.96
CA ARG A 160 -8.59 -2.77 14.45
C ARG A 160 -7.28 -3.48 14.10
N LEU A 161 -6.34 -2.74 13.50
CA LEU A 161 -5.05 -3.30 13.10
C LEU A 161 -4.12 -3.51 14.31
N ALA A 162 -4.21 -2.68 15.34
CA ALA A 162 -3.51 -2.90 16.61
C ALA A 162 -3.99 -4.16 17.36
N ALA A 163 -5.23 -4.60 17.12
CA ALA A 163 -5.82 -5.79 17.74
C ALA A 163 -5.53 -7.12 17.01
N GLN A 164 -4.76 -7.10 15.92
CA GLN A 164 -4.47 -8.32 15.13
C GLN A 164 -3.64 -9.36 15.93
N PRO A 165 -3.83 -10.67 15.64
CA PRO A 165 -3.18 -11.75 16.37
C PRO A 165 -1.64 -11.71 16.31
N ARG A 166 -1.03 -12.34 17.32
CA ARG A 166 0.41 -12.25 17.63
C ARG A 166 1.30 -12.70 16.46
N ALA A 167 2.11 -11.76 15.98
CA ALA A 167 3.30 -12.07 15.18
C ALA A 167 4.38 -12.73 16.06
N ALA A 168 5.46 -13.20 15.43
CA ALA A 168 6.61 -13.78 16.13
C ALA A 168 7.26 -12.80 17.14
N SER A 169 7.14 -11.50 16.90
CA SER A 169 7.57 -10.45 17.83
C SER A 169 6.71 -9.18 17.70
N PRO A 170 6.72 -8.29 18.73
CA PRO A 170 5.96 -7.05 18.69
C PRO A 170 6.28 -6.16 17.49
N VAL A 171 7.56 -5.96 17.17
CA VAL A 171 7.99 -5.13 16.03
C VAL A 171 7.51 -5.69 14.68
N ALA A 172 7.55 -7.01 14.52
CA ALA A 172 6.99 -7.67 13.33
C ALA A 172 5.46 -7.50 13.26
N GLY A 173 4.78 -7.55 14.41
CA GLY A 173 3.35 -7.28 14.51
C GLY A 173 2.98 -5.89 14.02
N SER A 174 3.73 -4.86 14.43
CA SER A 174 3.53 -3.48 13.96
C SER A 174 3.73 -3.36 12.45
N ALA A 175 4.76 -3.98 11.88
CA ALA A 175 4.99 -3.97 10.43
C ALA A 175 3.88 -4.71 9.65
N LEU A 176 3.40 -5.84 10.17
CA LEU A 176 2.30 -6.62 9.57
C LEU A 176 0.95 -5.89 9.63
N ALA A 177 0.67 -5.18 10.72
CA ALA A 177 -0.53 -4.35 10.85
C ALA A 177 -0.57 -3.28 9.75
N LEU A 178 0.55 -2.58 9.54
CA LEU A 178 0.64 -1.55 8.50
C LEU A 178 0.63 -2.16 7.08
N THR A 179 1.27 -3.33 6.89
CA THR A 179 1.18 -4.10 5.64
C THR A 179 -0.27 -4.44 5.30
N SER A 180 -1.03 -4.91 6.29
CA SER A 180 -2.45 -5.25 6.14
C SER A 180 -3.28 -4.00 5.82
N ALA A 181 -2.93 -2.84 6.38
CA ALA A 181 -3.56 -1.57 6.04
C ALA A 181 -3.39 -1.26 4.54
N VAL A 182 -2.17 -1.34 4.02
CA VAL A 182 -1.88 -1.06 2.60
C VAL A 182 -2.63 -1.99 1.67
N ALA A 183 -2.62 -3.30 1.96
CA ALA A 183 -3.34 -4.30 1.15
C ALA A 183 -4.85 -4.04 1.16
N MET A 184 -5.42 -3.72 2.32
CA MET A 184 -6.84 -3.39 2.45
C MET A 184 -7.20 -2.12 1.68
N THR A 185 -6.37 -1.07 1.74
CA THR A 185 -6.59 0.16 1.00
C THR A 185 -6.52 -0.07 -0.52
N ALA A 186 -5.60 -0.91 -1.00
CA ALA A 186 -5.55 -1.31 -2.40
C ALA A 186 -6.81 -2.08 -2.83
N GLN A 187 -7.27 -3.04 -2.02
CA GLN A 187 -8.49 -3.78 -2.29
C GLN A 187 -9.72 -2.87 -2.35
N LEU A 188 -9.81 -1.91 -1.41
CA LEU A 188 -10.91 -0.93 -1.37
C LEU A 188 -10.98 -0.09 -2.66
N TRP A 189 -9.83 0.24 -3.24
CA TRP A 189 -9.77 0.91 -4.53
C TRP A 189 -10.25 -0.01 -5.67
N GLN A 190 -9.80 -1.26 -5.71
CA GLN A 190 -10.24 -2.23 -6.72
C GLN A 190 -11.77 -2.41 -6.70
N ASP A 191 -12.35 -2.52 -5.50
CA ASP A 191 -13.80 -2.61 -5.30
C ASP A 191 -14.51 -1.34 -5.82
N THR A 192 -13.90 -0.17 -5.60
CA THR A 192 -14.42 1.13 -6.05
C THR A 192 -14.45 1.21 -7.58
N GLU A 193 -13.34 0.86 -8.24
CA GLU A 193 -13.25 0.87 -9.71
C GLU A 193 -14.14 -0.20 -10.34
N GLN A 194 -14.26 -1.38 -9.72
CA GLN A 194 -15.16 -2.43 -10.20
C GLN A 194 -16.62 -1.97 -10.12
N ALA A 195 -17.04 -1.37 -9.00
CA ALA A 195 -18.40 -0.84 -8.84
C ALA A 195 -18.71 0.28 -9.84
N ARG A 196 -17.74 1.17 -10.10
CA ARG A 196 -17.85 2.21 -11.14
C ARG A 196 -17.98 1.61 -12.54
N TYR A 197 -17.05 0.75 -12.94
CA TYR A 197 -16.90 0.32 -14.34
C TYR A 197 -18.03 -0.60 -14.83
N ARG A 198 -18.70 -1.30 -13.90
CA ARG A 198 -19.94 -2.04 -14.16
C ARG A 198 -21.07 -1.15 -14.70
N ARG A 199 -21.02 0.18 -14.48
CA ARG A 199 -22.03 1.14 -14.95
C ARG A 199 -21.57 1.83 -16.23
N LYS A 200 -22.24 1.53 -17.35
CA LYS A 200 -21.88 2.06 -18.68
C LYS A 200 -21.72 3.59 -18.71
N TYR A 201 -22.61 4.32 -18.03
CA TYR A 201 -22.61 5.79 -18.03
C TYR A 201 -21.50 6.41 -17.17
N LEU A 202 -20.77 5.64 -16.36
CA LEU A 202 -19.60 6.10 -15.60
C LEU A 202 -18.27 5.76 -16.28
N ARG A 203 -18.29 4.98 -17.37
CA ARG A 203 -17.07 4.64 -18.14
C ARG A 203 -16.41 5.86 -18.77
N PRO A 204 -17.14 6.88 -19.27
CA PRO A 204 -16.50 8.11 -19.79
C PRO A 204 -15.65 8.88 -18.76
N LEU A 205 -15.74 8.56 -17.46
CA LEU A 205 -14.90 9.16 -16.42
C LEU A 205 -13.44 8.66 -16.46
N GLY A 206 -13.14 7.62 -17.24
CA GLY A 206 -11.79 7.13 -17.46
C GLY A 206 -11.66 5.61 -17.43
N GLU A 207 -10.51 5.13 -17.89
CA GLU A 207 -10.16 3.71 -17.85
C GLU A 207 -9.86 3.24 -16.42
N PRO A 208 -10.22 1.98 -16.06
CA PRO A 208 -9.89 1.41 -14.77
C PRO A 208 -8.41 1.51 -14.45
N GLN A 209 -8.09 2.01 -13.26
CA GLN A 209 -6.71 2.08 -12.77
C GLN A 209 -6.48 1.02 -11.68
N PRO A 210 -5.27 0.43 -11.60
CA PRO A 210 -4.97 -0.57 -10.57
C PRO A 210 -4.86 0.03 -9.16
N LEU A 211 -4.58 1.33 -9.07
CA LEU A 211 -4.46 2.12 -7.83
C LEU A 211 -5.01 3.53 -8.07
N PRO A 212 -5.34 4.27 -7.00
CA PRO A 212 -5.68 5.69 -7.10
C PRO A 212 -4.61 6.50 -7.84
N PRO A 213 -4.98 7.50 -8.66
CA PRO A 213 -4.04 8.20 -9.54
C PRO A 213 -2.85 8.86 -8.84
N ARG A 214 -3.08 9.57 -7.71
CA ARG A 214 -2.00 10.23 -6.95
C ARG A 214 -1.11 9.18 -6.29
N TRP A 215 -1.69 8.15 -5.70
CA TRP A 215 -0.93 7.01 -5.17
C TRP A 215 -0.02 6.39 -6.25
N LEU A 216 -0.57 6.04 -7.41
CA LEU A 216 0.17 5.42 -8.52
C LEU A 216 1.31 6.33 -9.04
N ALA A 217 1.05 7.63 -9.18
CA ALA A 217 2.06 8.59 -9.60
C ALA A 217 3.24 8.66 -8.63
N ARG A 218 2.98 8.57 -7.31
CA ARG A 218 4.02 8.57 -6.28
C ARG A 218 4.89 7.32 -6.33
N LEU A 219 4.28 6.14 -6.58
CA LEU A 219 5.02 4.89 -6.74
C LEU A 219 5.93 4.90 -7.98
N ARG A 220 5.44 5.46 -9.08
CA ARG A 220 6.23 5.62 -10.32
C ARG A 220 7.38 6.59 -10.11
N ALA A 221 7.12 7.74 -9.49
CA ALA A 221 8.17 8.70 -9.17
C ALA A 221 9.26 8.10 -8.26
N ALA A 222 8.90 7.23 -7.31
CA ALA A 222 9.89 6.52 -6.49
C ALA A 222 10.74 5.56 -7.33
N ALA A 223 10.11 4.80 -8.23
CA ALA A 223 10.82 3.88 -9.12
C ALA A 223 11.78 4.61 -10.08
N ASP A 224 11.37 5.74 -10.64
CA ASP A 224 12.16 6.55 -11.57
C ASP A 224 13.38 7.20 -10.88
N ASN A 225 13.24 7.60 -9.62
CA ASN A 225 14.33 8.19 -8.82
C ASN A 225 15.30 7.14 -8.26
N SER A 226 15.15 5.87 -8.62
CA SER A 226 16.10 4.83 -8.26
C SER A 226 17.23 4.79 -9.27
N ALA A 227 18.34 5.47 -8.96
CA ALA A 227 19.56 5.31 -9.74
C ALA A 227 19.94 3.81 -9.82
N PRO A 228 20.42 3.31 -10.97
CA PRO A 228 21.00 1.98 -11.04
C PRO A 228 22.18 1.93 -10.07
N ALA A 229 22.17 0.96 -9.15
CA ALA A 229 23.32 0.70 -8.33
C ALA A 229 24.47 0.28 -9.25
N THR A 230 25.44 1.16 -9.46
CA THR A 230 26.75 0.75 -9.95
C THR A 230 27.39 0.00 -8.79
N ILE A 231 27.25 -1.33 -8.80
CA ILE A 231 27.97 -2.24 -7.90
C ILE A 231 29.41 -2.32 -8.39
#